data_AF-A0AA42XU45-F1
#
_entry.id   AF-A0AA42XU45-F1
#
_cell.length_a   1.000
_cell.length_b   1.000
_cell.length_c   1.000
_cell.angle_alpha   90.00
_cell.angle_beta   90.00
_cell.angle_gamma   90.00
#
_symmetry.space_group_name_H-M   'P 1'
#
loop_
_entity.id
_entity.type
_entity.pdbx_description
1 polymer ?
#
loop_
_entity_poly.entity_id
_entity_poly.type
_entity_poly.pdbx_seq_one_letter_code
_entity_poly.pdbx_strand_id
1 'polypeptide(L)'
;MKERLVSSITALLVVCYGCADQNNVGLSSAAASAGNAVVSTARLDSLVEDPSDPDALISMTRIYSDLSAAANAGQDGAGVFIDFLTQKASLDECVTEDGSLITYDDCSVSNGTIDGTFSSSGDEIDFDLSISVFGTGGTGSLTVHMYRAIVLTRTSLAGSLTYDTTIEGVDQYPGGLSFTIHADYVDITFDDVQCPLSGALRVEQVIPGESTTALEAVFGPSCGDVRLSE
;
A
#
# COMPACT_ATOMS: atom_id res chain seq x y z
N MET A 1 -39.92 -8.47 21.06
CA MET A 1 -39.48 -7.93 19.77
C MET A 1 -38.89 -6.54 19.97
N LYS A 2 -37.56 -6.45 20.02
CA LYS A 2 -36.77 -5.44 19.29
C LYS A 2 -35.29 -5.77 19.52
N GLU A 3 -34.66 -6.12 18.42
CA GLU A 3 -33.30 -6.62 18.30
C GLU A 3 -32.27 -5.50 18.36
N ARG A 4 -31.20 -5.79 19.09
CA ARG A 4 -29.78 -5.51 18.85
C ARG A 4 -29.43 -4.31 17.96
N LEU A 5 -28.90 -3.25 18.58
CA LEU A 5 -27.80 -2.48 17.99
C LEU A 5 -26.50 -3.23 18.29
N VAL A 6 -25.86 -3.79 17.27
CA VAL A 6 -24.44 -4.16 17.32
C VAL A 6 -23.69 -2.99 16.71
N SER A 7 -23.06 -2.19 17.57
CA SER A 7 -22.07 -1.20 17.18
C SER A 7 -20.76 -1.96 16.95
N SER A 8 -20.41 -2.23 15.70
CA SER A 8 -19.08 -2.75 15.35
C SER A 8 -18.06 -1.63 15.53
N ILE A 9 -17.30 -1.71 16.62
CA ILE A 9 -16.09 -0.91 16.83
C ILE A 9 -15.00 -1.59 16.01
N THR A 10 -14.61 -1.00 14.89
CA THR A 10 -13.40 -1.39 14.15
C THR A 10 -12.20 -1.04 15.02
N ALA A 11 -11.74 -1.99 15.82
CA ALA A 11 -10.51 -1.85 16.57
C ALA A 11 -9.34 -1.82 15.59
N LEU A 12 -8.75 -0.65 15.39
CA LEU A 12 -7.49 -0.51 14.67
C LEU A 12 -6.40 -1.21 15.52
N LEU A 13 -6.18 -2.49 15.24
CA LEU A 13 -5.12 -3.27 15.86
C LEU A 13 -3.79 -2.78 15.29
N VAL A 14 -3.16 -1.84 16.01
CA VAL A 14 -1.74 -1.52 15.81
C VAL A 14 -0.97 -2.72 16.35
N VAL A 15 -0.59 -3.64 15.46
CA VAL A 15 0.34 -4.71 15.79
C VAL A 15 1.69 -4.04 16.04
N CYS A 16 2.12 -4.00 17.30
CA CYS A 16 3.43 -3.47 17.67
C CYS A 16 4.52 -4.41 17.12
N TYR A 17 5.03 -4.13 15.93
CA TYR A 17 6.20 -4.78 15.36
C TYR A 17 7.46 -4.28 16.10
N GLY A 18 8.02 -5.15 16.97
CA GLY A 18 9.41 -5.09 17.44
C GLY A 18 9.74 -4.13 18.60
N CYS A 19 10.41 -4.65 19.63
CA CYS A 19 11.16 -3.86 20.60
C CYS A 19 12.46 -3.35 19.94
N ALA A 20 12.55 -2.03 19.71
CA ALA A 20 13.75 -1.43 19.13
C ALA A 20 14.94 -1.42 20.11
N ASP A 21 16.09 -1.92 19.64
CA ASP A 21 17.40 -1.63 20.22
C ASP A 21 17.79 -0.19 19.83
N GLN A 22 18.19 0.65 20.80
CA GLN A 22 18.24 2.12 20.63
C GLN A 22 19.28 2.62 19.61
N ASN A 23 20.14 1.74 19.09
CA ASN A 23 21.11 2.06 18.03
C ASN A 23 20.64 1.73 16.60
N ASN A 24 19.45 1.15 16.41
CA ASN A 24 18.94 0.64 15.13
C ASN A 24 17.56 1.24 14.76
N VAL A 25 17.28 2.48 15.17
CA VAL A 25 15.95 3.09 15.01
C VAL A 25 15.47 3.08 13.56
N GLY A 26 16.33 3.38 12.58
CA GLY A 26 15.99 3.37 11.15
C GLY A 26 15.64 1.97 10.61
N LEU A 27 16.38 0.94 11.01
CA LEU A 27 16.09 -0.45 10.64
C LEU A 27 14.81 -0.95 11.31
N SER A 28 14.55 -0.54 12.56
CA SER A 28 13.31 -0.90 13.24
C SER A 28 12.07 -0.27 12.58
N SER A 29 12.18 0.96 12.06
CA SER A 29 11.08 1.60 11.31
C SER A 29 10.87 0.94 9.95
N ALA A 30 11.93 0.55 9.22
CA ALA A 30 11.78 -0.15 7.93
C ALA A 30 11.06 -1.48 8.10
N ALA A 31 11.45 -2.26 9.12
CA ALA A 31 10.82 -3.54 9.43
C ALA A 31 9.34 -3.37 9.79
N ALA A 32 9.01 -2.33 10.57
CA ALA A 32 7.62 -2.01 10.91
C ALA A 32 6.81 -1.60 9.66
N SER A 33 7.35 -0.74 8.81
CA SER A 33 6.72 -0.33 7.55
C SER A 33 6.53 -1.50 6.59
N ALA A 34 7.53 -2.37 6.44
CA ALA A 34 7.41 -3.59 5.63
C ALA A 34 6.30 -4.53 6.18
N GLY A 35 6.24 -4.73 7.50
CA GLY A 35 5.17 -5.49 8.13
C GLY A 35 3.78 -4.88 7.92
N ASN A 36 3.67 -3.55 8.03
CA ASN A 36 2.42 -2.84 7.76
C ASN A 36 1.98 -2.94 6.30
N ALA A 37 2.92 -2.85 5.35
CA ALA A 37 2.62 -3.01 3.92
C ALA A 37 2.00 -4.39 3.64
N VAL A 38 2.58 -5.46 4.22
CA VAL A 38 2.06 -6.83 4.08
C VAL A 38 0.67 -6.96 4.69
N VAL A 39 0.45 -6.45 5.90
CA VAL A 39 -0.88 -6.50 6.56
C VAL A 39 -1.91 -5.68 5.78
N SER A 40 -1.54 -4.51 5.28
CA SER A 40 -2.42 -3.67 4.45
C SER A 40 -2.76 -4.36 3.12
N THR A 41 -1.81 -5.12 2.53
CA THR A 41 -2.05 -5.92 1.32
C THR A 41 -3.01 -7.08 1.60
N ALA A 42 -2.88 -7.75 2.76
CA ALA A 42 -3.77 -8.84 3.14
C ALA A 42 -5.23 -8.41 3.34
N ARG A 43 -5.48 -7.11 3.60
CA ARG A 43 -6.83 -6.52 3.73
C ARG A 43 -7.48 -6.19 2.40
N LEU A 44 -6.77 -6.37 1.27
CA LEU A 44 -7.38 -6.27 -0.05
C LEU A 44 -8.25 -7.47 -0.37
N ASP A 45 -8.31 -8.48 0.51
CA ASP A 45 -9.27 -9.58 0.40
C ASP A 45 -10.72 -9.08 0.39
N SER A 46 -11.01 -7.96 1.05
CA SER A 46 -12.32 -7.33 1.01
C SER A 46 -12.70 -6.83 -0.39
N LEU A 47 -11.75 -6.47 -1.26
CA LEU A 47 -12.04 -6.09 -2.67
C LEU A 47 -12.60 -7.25 -3.49
N VAL A 48 -12.35 -8.49 -3.07
CA VAL A 48 -12.93 -9.66 -3.75
C VAL A 48 -14.42 -9.76 -3.43
N GLU A 49 -14.84 -9.36 -2.22
CA GLU A 49 -16.22 -9.49 -1.74
C GLU A 49 -17.06 -8.23 -2.00
N ASP A 50 -16.48 -7.05 -1.77
CA ASP A 50 -17.06 -5.74 -2.01
C ASP A 50 -16.03 -4.85 -2.73
N PRO A 51 -16.04 -4.87 -4.07
CA PRO A 51 -15.17 -4.03 -4.87
C PRO A 51 -15.31 -2.51 -4.58
N SER A 52 -16.46 -2.08 -4.05
CA SER A 52 -16.73 -0.69 -3.67
C SER A 52 -16.24 -0.33 -2.26
N ASP A 53 -15.56 -1.24 -1.56
CA ASP A 53 -15.15 -1.09 -0.17
C ASP A 53 -14.18 0.11 0.00
N PRO A 54 -14.59 1.18 0.71
CA PRO A 54 -13.72 2.32 0.97
C PRO A 54 -12.48 1.95 1.80
N ASP A 55 -12.54 0.89 2.62
CA ASP A 55 -11.40 0.46 3.43
C ASP A 55 -10.28 -0.15 2.58
N ALA A 56 -10.62 -0.70 1.41
CA ALA A 56 -9.64 -1.23 0.48
C ALA A 56 -8.89 -0.13 -0.29
N LEU A 57 -9.59 0.92 -0.73
CA LEU A 57 -8.98 2.11 -1.30
C LEU A 57 -7.98 2.74 -0.32
N ILE A 58 -8.39 2.89 0.94
CA ILE A 58 -7.50 3.33 2.03
C ILE A 58 -6.31 2.39 2.16
N SER A 59 -6.54 1.08 2.12
CA SER A 59 -5.47 0.08 2.20
C SER A 59 -4.46 0.22 1.06
N MET A 60 -4.87 0.48 -0.18
CA MET A 60 -3.96 0.72 -1.30
C MET A 60 -3.03 1.92 -1.08
N THR A 61 -3.57 3.05 -0.60
CA THR A 61 -2.73 4.23 -0.27
C THR A 61 -1.77 3.98 0.89
N ARG A 62 -2.17 3.15 1.85
CA ARG A 62 -1.31 2.72 2.97
C ARG A 62 -0.20 1.80 2.50
N ILE A 63 -0.48 0.83 1.63
CA ILE A 63 0.54 -0.05 1.04
C ILE A 63 1.64 0.79 0.38
N TYR A 64 1.27 1.74 -0.48
CA TYR A 64 2.26 2.63 -1.09
C TYR A 64 3.08 3.41 -0.05
N SER A 65 2.41 4.03 0.93
CA SER A 65 3.09 4.85 1.94
C SER A 65 4.05 4.02 2.81
N ASP A 66 3.63 2.81 3.19
CA ASP A 66 4.43 1.86 3.97
C ASP A 66 5.61 1.31 3.15
N LEU A 67 5.41 0.97 1.87
CA LEU A 67 6.49 0.55 0.97
C LEU A 67 7.49 1.68 0.72
N SER A 68 7.01 2.90 0.48
CA SER A 68 7.87 4.08 0.36
C SER A 68 8.67 4.31 1.63
N ALA A 69 8.04 4.25 2.81
CA ALA A 69 8.74 4.37 4.08
C ALA A 69 9.78 3.25 4.30
N ALA A 70 9.45 2.00 3.92
CA ALA A 70 10.38 0.89 4.00
C ALA A 70 11.59 1.08 3.08
N ALA A 71 11.37 1.48 1.83
CA ALA A 71 12.43 1.71 0.84
C ALA A 71 13.35 2.89 1.19
N ASN A 72 12.83 3.90 1.89
CA ASN A 72 13.57 5.11 2.28
C ASN A 72 14.19 5.00 3.69
N ALA A 73 13.96 3.91 4.43
CA ALA A 73 14.47 3.76 5.77
C ALA A 73 16.02 3.68 5.77
N GLY A 74 16.66 4.75 6.22
CA GLY A 74 18.12 4.91 6.19
C GLY A 74 18.60 6.05 5.29
N GLN A 75 17.72 6.63 4.47
CA GLN A 75 17.94 7.91 3.82
C GLN A 75 17.35 9.03 4.70
N ASP A 76 18.02 10.18 4.79
CA ASP A 76 17.50 11.38 5.48
C ASP A 76 16.23 11.97 4.80
N GLY A 77 15.70 11.29 3.76
CA GLY A 77 14.47 11.61 3.07
C GLY A 77 13.25 11.07 3.81
N ALA A 78 12.30 11.96 4.11
CA ALA A 78 10.99 11.54 4.59
C ALA A 78 10.29 10.73 3.49
N GLY A 79 9.83 9.51 3.82
CA GLY A 79 8.99 8.72 2.92
C GLY A 79 7.79 9.53 2.41
N VAL A 80 7.36 9.25 1.18
CA VAL A 80 6.23 9.97 0.59
C VAL A 80 4.94 9.39 1.16
N PHE A 81 4.36 10.09 2.13
CA PHE A 81 3.07 9.70 2.70
C PHE A 81 1.92 10.24 1.86
N ILE A 82 1.06 9.34 1.40
CA ILE A 82 -0.18 9.69 0.70
C ILE A 82 -1.35 9.37 1.63
N ASP A 83 -1.87 10.39 2.33
CA ASP A 83 -3.07 10.26 3.16
C ASP A 83 -4.30 10.80 2.41
N PHE A 84 -4.50 10.33 1.18
CA PHE A 84 -5.44 10.89 0.22
C PHE A 84 -6.89 10.39 0.40
N LEU A 85 -7.07 9.13 0.82
CA LEU A 85 -8.36 8.43 0.77
C LEU A 85 -9.08 8.30 2.11
N THR A 86 -8.76 9.16 3.09
CA THR A 86 -9.44 9.14 4.40
C THR A 86 -10.90 9.57 4.35
N GLN A 87 -11.37 10.12 3.23
CA GLN A 87 -12.72 10.61 3.07
C GLN A 87 -13.41 9.91 1.90
N LYS A 88 -14.46 9.15 2.24
CA LYS A 88 -15.45 8.59 1.31
C LYS A 88 -16.08 9.74 0.50
N ALA A 89 -15.47 10.14 -0.61
CA ALA A 89 -16.20 10.87 -1.63
C ALA A 89 -17.22 9.92 -2.25
N SER A 90 -18.36 10.43 -2.72
CA SER A 90 -19.30 9.62 -3.48
C SER A 90 -18.67 9.27 -4.83
N LEU A 91 -17.99 8.14 -4.89
CA LEU A 91 -17.39 7.59 -6.10
C LEU A 91 -18.46 7.02 -7.05
N ASP A 92 -19.72 6.95 -6.60
CA ASP A 92 -20.85 6.31 -7.28
C ASP A 92 -21.13 6.81 -8.71
N GLU A 93 -20.67 8.01 -9.09
CA GLU A 93 -20.90 8.58 -10.44
C GLU A 93 -19.75 8.34 -11.43
N CYS A 94 -18.56 7.93 -10.96
CA CYS A 94 -17.35 7.76 -11.77
C CYS A 94 -16.79 6.32 -11.72
N VAL A 95 -17.40 5.44 -10.93
CA VAL A 95 -17.05 4.03 -10.82
C VAL A 95 -18.02 3.18 -11.65
N THR A 96 -17.47 2.28 -12.46
CA THR A 96 -18.23 1.25 -13.17
C THR A 96 -17.81 -0.13 -12.69
N GLU A 97 -18.79 -0.94 -12.32
CA GLU A 97 -18.60 -2.34 -11.93
C GLU A 97 -19.13 -3.26 -13.03
N ASP A 98 -18.27 -4.15 -13.55
CA ASP A 98 -18.65 -5.21 -14.50
C ASP A 98 -18.11 -6.56 -14.00
N GLY A 99 -18.95 -7.27 -13.24
CA GLY A 99 -18.58 -8.55 -12.63
C GLY A 99 -17.49 -8.35 -11.60
N SER A 100 -16.28 -8.84 -11.88
CA SER A 100 -15.11 -8.70 -11.01
C SER A 100 -14.12 -7.63 -11.46
N LEU A 101 -14.46 -6.85 -12.50
CA LEU A 101 -13.72 -5.70 -12.96
C LEU A 101 -14.34 -4.41 -12.40
N ILE A 102 -13.52 -3.57 -11.79
CA ILE A 102 -13.84 -2.18 -11.48
C ILE A 102 -13.06 -1.27 -12.39
N THR A 103 -13.74 -0.23 -12.86
CA THR A 103 -13.15 0.90 -13.56
C THR A 103 -13.45 2.19 -12.79
N TYR A 104 -12.40 2.95 -12.48
CA TYR A 104 -12.48 4.35 -12.06
C TYR A 104 -12.21 5.22 -13.29
N ASP A 105 -13.14 6.09 -13.65
CA ASP A 105 -13.01 7.02 -14.78
C ASP A 105 -12.91 8.46 -14.24
N ASP A 106 -11.67 8.94 -14.09
CA ASP A 106 -11.33 10.27 -13.54
C ASP A 106 -12.11 10.62 -12.25
N CYS A 107 -12.13 9.67 -11.32
CA CYS A 107 -12.83 9.80 -10.05
C CYS A 107 -12.20 10.88 -9.17
N SER A 108 -12.85 12.04 -9.11
CA SER A 108 -12.41 13.15 -8.26
C SER A 108 -12.65 12.87 -6.77
N VAL A 109 -11.59 12.92 -5.98
CA VAL A 109 -11.61 12.67 -4.53
C VAL A 109 -10.88 13.82 -3.84
N SER A 110 -11.58 14.63 -3.05
CA SER A 110 -11.01 15.75 -2.26
C SER A 110 -10.05 16.66 -3.05
N ASN A 111 -8.75 16.37 -3.05
CA ASN A 111 -7.67 17.12 -3.69
C ASN A 111 -6.92 16.32 -4.79
N GLY A 112 -7.60 15.39 -5.47
CA GLY A 112 -6.96 14.50 -6.43
C GLY A 112 -7.95 13.72 -7.28
N THR A 113 -7.42 12.79 -8.07
CA THR A 113 -8.18 11.92 -8.96
C THR A 113 -7.68 10.48 -8.89
N ILE A 114 -8.59 9.53 -9.12
CA ILE A 114 -8.29 8.10 -9.31
C ILE A 114 -8.75 7.74 -10.72
N ASP A 115 -7.91 7.03 -11.47
CA ASP A 115 -8.21 6.56 -12.82
C ASP A 115 -7.66 5.15 -13.03
N GLY A 116 -8.33 4.34 -13.84
CA GLY A 116 -7.87 3.00 -14.21
C GLY A 116 -8.75 1.87 -13.68
N THR A 117 -8.19 0.68 -13.55
CA THR A 117 -8.93 -0.54 -13.23
C THR A 117 -8.28 -1.38 -12.14
N PHE A 118 -9.09 -2.15 -11.43
CA PHE A 118 -8.63 -3.38 -10.81
C PHE A 118 -9.58 -4.51 -11.15
N SER A 119 -9.08 -5.73 -11.18
CA SER A 119 -9.92 -6.90 -11.38
C SER A 119 -9.54 -8.04 -10.44
N SER A 120 -10.52 -8.86 -10.08
CA SER A 120 -10.29 -10.08 -9.31
C SER A 120 -10.70 -11.33 -10.09
N SER A 121 -9.93 -12.42 -9.94
CA SER A 121 -10.24 -13.72 -10.52
C SER A 121 -9.81 -14.84 -9.57
N GLY A 122 -10.76 -15.36 -8.79
CA GLY A 122 -10.45 -16.29 -7.71
C GLY A 122 -9.61 -15.58 -6.64
N ASP A 123 -8.41 -16.07 -6.41
CA ASP A 123 -7.46 -15.51 -5.44
C ASP A 123 -6.51 -14.45 -6.07
N GLU A 124 -6.59 -14.23 -7.38
CA GLU A 124 -5.74 -13.24 -8.07
C GLU A 124 -6.43 -11.87 -8.08
N ILE A 125 -5.69 -10.82 -7.74
CA ILE A 125 -6.12 -9.42 -7.83
C ILE A 125 -5.10 -8.69 -8.71
N ASP A 126 -5.55 -8.18 -9.85
CA ASP A 126 -4.75 -7.42 -10.81
C ASP A 126 -5.09 -5.93 -10.72
N PHE A 127 -4.04 -5.11 -10.70
CA PHE A 127 -4.13 -3.67 -10.59
C PHE A 127 -3.57 -2.98 -11.83
N ASP A 128 -4.24 -1.90 -12.22
CA ASP A 128 -3.79 -0.89 -13.18
C ASP A 128 -4.45 0.45 -12.80
N LEU A 129 -3.98 1.07 -11.72
CA LEU A 129 -4.61 2.24 -11.09
C LEU A 129 -3.63 3.41 -11.00
N SER A 130 -4.06 4.57 -11.49
CA SER A 130 -3.38 5.85 -11.33
C SER A 130 -4.08 6.68 -10.26
N ILE A 131 -3.32 7.21 -9.31
CA ILE A 131 -3.80 8.11 -8.25
C ILE A 131 -2.98 9.39 -8.35
N SER A 132 -3.66 10.50 -8.62
CA SER A 132 -3.06 11.84 -8.68
C SER A 132 -3.52 12.67 -7.49
N VAL A 133 -2.59 13.31 -6.80
CA VAL A 133 -2.85 14.19 -5.65
C VAL A 133 -2.24 15.56 -5.93
N PHE A 134 -3.02 16.61 -5.74
CA PHE A 134 -2.60 17.99 -5.92
C PHE A 134 -2.31 18.65 -4.58
N GLY A 135 -1.22 19.41 -4.52
CA GLY A 135 -0.86 20.20 -3.36
C GLY A 135 -1.84 21.34 -3.09
N THR A 136 -1.92 21.78 -1.84
CA THR A 136 -2.81 22.87 -1.41
C THR A 136 -2.56 24.14 -2.23
N GLY A 137 -3.60 24.68 -2.86
CA GLY A 137 -3.48 25.86 -3.72
C GLY A 137 -3.03 25.56 -5.15
N GLY A 138 -3.01 24.28 -5.56
CA GLY A 138 -2.63 23.84 -6.90
C GLY A 138 -1.12 23.86 -7.16
N THR A 139 -0.31 24.00 -6.12
CA THR A 139 1.14 23.95 -6.22
C THR A 139 1.62 22.51 -6.07
N GLY A 140 2.15 21.96 -7.16
CA GLY A 140 2.71 20.63 -7.22
C GLY A 140 1.67 19.50 -7.28
N SER A 141 2.10 18.39 -7.84
CA SER A 141 1.33 17.16 -7.96
C SER A 141 2.19 15.95 -7.64
N LEU A 142 1.55 14.91 -7.15
CA LEU A 142 2.10 13.57 -6.95
C LEU A 142 1.18 12.61 -7.70
N THR A 143 1.71 11.90 -8.68
CA THR A 143 1.01 10.84 -9.40
C THR A 143 1.65 9.51 -9.07
N VAL A 144 0.85 8.52 -8.69
CA VAL A 144 1.28 7.15 -8.43
C VAL A 144 0.49 6.21 -9.32
N HIS A 145 1.18 5.49 -10.21
CA HIS A 145 0.60 4.44 -11.02
C HIS A 145 0.96 3.08 -10.41
N MET A 146 -0.01 2.44 -9.79
CA MET A 146 0.08 1.11 -9.19
C MET A 146 -0.38 0.07 -10.22
N TYR A 147 0.46 -0.93 -10.48
CA TYR A 147 0.10 -2.00 -11.41
C TYR A 147 0.68 -3.37 -11.04
N ARG A 148 0.22 -4.38 -11.78
CA ARG A 148 0.49 -5.84 -11.65
C ARG A 148 -0.44 -6.55 -10.68
N ALA A 149 -0.29 -7.87 -10.62
CA ALA A 149 -1.13 -8.76 -9.84
C ALA A 149 -0.45 -9.35 -8.61
N ILE A 150 -1.28 -9.60 -7.60
CA ILE A 150 -0.98 -10.43 -6.44
C ILE A 150 -1.94 -11.62 -6.41
N VAL A 151 -1.49 -12.71 -5.81
CA VAL A 151 -2.33 -13.85 -5.43
C VAL A 151 -2.49 -13.79 -3.93
N LEU A 152 -3.72 -13.55 -3.47
CA LEU A 152 -4.10 -13.41 -2.08
C LEU A 152 -5.14 -14.46 -1.72
N THR A 153 -4.76 -15.34 -0.81
CA THR A 153 -5.67 -16.27 -0.14
C THR A 153 -5.78 -15.85 1.32
N ARG A 154 -6.73 -16.43 2.06
CA ARG A 154 -6.83 -16.24 3.51
C ARG A 154 -5.52 -16.53 4.28
N THR A 155 -4.67 -17.41 3.76
CA THR A 155 -3.47 -17.91 4.46
C THR A 155 -2.17 -17.61 3.76
N SER A 156 -2.19 -16.97 2.58
CA SER A 156 -0.98 -16.68 1.82
C SER A 156 -1.11 -15.49 0.89
N LEU A 157 0.01 -14.83 0.65
CA LEU A 157 0.18 -13.71 -0.27
C LEU A 157 1.45 -13.93 -1.09
N ALA A 158 1.31 -13.86 -2.41
CA ALA A 158 2.42 -13.93 -3.36
C ALA A 158 2.19 -12.98 -4.54
N GLY A 159 3.23 -12.71 -5.32
CA GLY A 159 3.15 -11.86 -6.52
C GLY A 159 3.92 -10.56 -6.37
N SER A 160 3.56 -9.55 -7.14
CA SER A 160 4.30 -8.29 -7.15
C SER A 160 3.39 -7.10 -7.39
N LEU A 161 3.70 -5.97 -6.76
CA LEU A 161 3.14 -4.67 -7.08
C LEU A 161 4.26 -3.76 -7.56
N THR A 162 3.96 -2.90 -8.53
CA THR A 162 4.87 -1.83 -8.95
C THR A 162 4.17 -0.50 -8.86
N TYR A 163 4.89 0.51 -8.37
CA TYR A 163 4.42 1.88 -8.22
C TYR A 163 5.35 2.80 -8.99
N ASP A 164 4.87 3.33 -10.11
CA ASP A 164 5.56 4.41 -10.82
C ASP A 164 5.09 5.75 -10.27
N THR A 165 6.00 6.45 -9.60
CA THR A 165 5.72 7.73 -8.94
C THR A 165 6.34 8.88 -9.73
N THR A 166 5.55 9.94 -9.93
CA THR A 166 6.05 11.22 -10.45
C THR A 166 5.59 12.36 -9.55
N ILE A 167 6.53 13.22 -9.18
CA ILE A 167 6.30 14.44 -8.41
C ILE A 167 6.63 15.62 -9.33
N GLU A 168 5.71 16.54 -9.51
CA GLU A 168 5.92 17.75 -10.31
C GLU A 168 5.56 19.01 -9.53
N GLY A 169 6.05 20.17 -9.98
CA GLY A 169 5.61 21.49 -9.50
C GLY A 169 5.92 21.79 -8.03
N VAL A 170 6.85 21.06 -7.40
CA VAL A 170 7.35 21.35 -6.06
C VAL A 170 8.70 22.05 -6.14
N ASP A 171 8.91 23.09 -5.32
CA ASP A 171 10.14 23.91 -5.34
C ASP A 171 11.42 23.10 -5.09
N GLN A 172 11.30 21.99 -4.37
CA GLN A 172 12.40 21.06 -4.09
C GLN A 172 12.87 20.32 -5.35
N TYR A 173 11.99 20.11 -6.33
CA TYR A 173 12.23 19.39 -7.58
C TYR A 173 11.68 20.19 -8.78
N PRO A 174 12.34 21.29 -9.19
CA PRO A 174 11.81 22.18 -10.23
C PRO A 174 11.70 21.53 -11.62
N GLY A 175 12.38 20.40 -11.85
CA GLY A 175 12.27 19.57 -13.06
C GLY A 175 11.37 18.35 -12.89
N GLY A 176 10.72 18.21 -11.74
CA GLY A 176 10.06 16.99 -11.30
C GLY A 176 11.04 15.93 -10.77
N LEU A 177 10.47 14.93 -10.09
CA LEU A 177 11.17 13.73 -9.64
C LEU A 177 10.31 12.52 -10.02
N SER A 178 10.90 11.54 -10.71
CA SER A 178 10.24 10.26 -10.97
C SER A 178 11.04 9.14 -10.35
N PHE A 179 10.36 8.16 -9.77
CA PHE A 179 10.96 6.95 -9.22
C PHE A 179 9.96 5.81 -9.25
N THR A 180 10.47 4.59 -9.22
CA THR A 180 9.67 3.37 -9.20
C THR A 180 9.91 2.62 -7.89
N ILE A 181 8.85 2.09 -7.28
CA ILE A 181 8.94 1.13 -6.18
C ILE A 181 8.45 -0.23 -6.69
N HIS A 182 9.30 -1.26 -6.64
CA HIS A 182 8.91 -2.65 -6.85
C HIS A 182 8.74 -3.33 -5.50
N ALA A 183 7.61 -4.01 -5.31
CA ALA A 183 7.35 -4.82 -4.13
C ALA A 183 7.07 -6.26 -4.56
N ASP A 184 7.94 -7.19 -4.19
CA ASP A 184 7.77 -8.63 -4.43
C ASP A 184 7.41 -9.34 -3.14
N TYR A 185 6.24 -9.98 -3.13
CA TYR A 185 5.74 -10.80 -2.03
C TYR A 185 6.12 -12.26 -2.31
N VAL A 186 7.09 -12.77 -1.56
CA VAL A 186 7.66 -14.10 -1.75
C VAL A 186 7.04 -15.08 -0.75
N ASP A 187 5.99 -15.77 -1.20
CA ASP A 187 5.31 -16.86 -0.48
C ASP A 187 5.02 -16.54 0.99
N ILE A 188 4.46 -15.35 1.25
CA ILE A 188 4.12 -14.94 2.61
C ILE A 188 2.96 -15.79 3.10
N THR A 189 3.07 -16.32 4.32
CA THR A 189 1.98 -17.09 4.95
C THR A 189 1.41 -16.35 6.14
N PHE A 190 0.10 -16.44 6.36
CA PHE A 190 -0.59 -15.81 7.47
C PHE A 190 -1.10 -16.81 8.52
N ASP A 191 -1.27 -16.34 9.75
CA ASP A 191 -2.10 -16.99 10.76
C ASP A 191 -3.60 -16.65 10.58
N ASP A 192 -4.44 -17.16 11.49
CA ASP A 192 -5.88 -16.95 11.47
C ASP A 192 -6.30 -15.48 11.69
N VAL A 193 -5.38 -14.62 12.14
CA VAL A 193 -5.61 -13.18 12.35
C VAL A 193 -4.86 -12.31 11.33
N GLN A 194 -4.45 -12.90 10.20
CA GLN A 194 -3.72 -12.24 9.11
C GLN A 194 -2.34 -11.68 9.52
N CYS A 195 -1.72 -12.27 10.53
CA CYS A 195 -0.34 -11.92 10.88
C CYS A 195 0.66 -12.75 10.06
N PRO A 196 1.67 -12.13 9.42
CA PRO A 196 2.66 -12.87 8.64
C PRO A 196 3.55 -13.75 9.54
N LEU A 197 3.70 -15.02 9.16
CA LEU A 197 4.46 -16.05 9.88
C LEU A 197 5.70 -16.57 9.13
N SER A 198 5.76 -16.36 7.81
CA SER A 198 6.88 -16.79 6.98
C SER A 198 6.86 -16.08 5.62
N GLY A 199 7.88 -16.31 4.80
CA GLY A 199 8.07 -15.66 3.52
C GLY A 199 8.88 -14.37 3.63
N ALA A 200 8.92 -13.61 2.54
CA ALA A 200 9.64 -12.35 2.50
C ALA A 200 8.90 -11.29 1.67
N LEU A 201 9.10 -10.03 2.03
CA LEU A 201 8.78 -8.87 1.20
C LEU A 201 10.08 -8.25 0.72
N ARG A 202 10.27 -8.14 -0.58
CA ARG A 202 11.37 -7.37 -1.18
C ARG A 202 10.83 -6.05 -1.67
N VAL A 203 11.48 -4.95 -1.31
CA VAL A 203 11.12 -3.61 -1.76
C VAL A 203 12.35 -3.00 -2.43
N GLU A 204 12.23 -2.61 -3.69
CA GLU A 204 13.28 -1.96 -4.45
C GLU A 204 12.80 -0.59 -4.91
N GLN A 205 13.57 0.47 -4.66
CA GLN A 205 13.30 1.80 -5.17
C GLN A 205 14.34 2.21 -6.20
N VAL A 206 13.87 2.50 -7.40
CA VAL A 206 14.69 2.89 -8.55
C VAL A 206 14.45 4.36 -8.85
N ILE A 207 15.46 5.19 -8.64
CA ILE A 207 15.49 6.60 -9.06
C ILE A 207 16.37 6.68 -10.31
N PRO A 208 15.86 7.11 -11.49
CA PRO A 208 16.65 7.16 -12.71
C PRO A 208 17.91 8.02 -12.55
N GLY A 209 19.07 7.41 -12.76
CA GLY A 209 20.37 8.09 -12.65
C GLY A 209 21.02 8.03 -11.27
N GLU A 210 20.35 7.44 -10.27
CA GLU A 210 20.90 7.20 -8.93
C GLU A 210 21.13 5.71 -8.66
N SER A 211 21.70 5.40 -7.48
CA SER A 211 21.84 4.02 -7.03
C SER A 211 20.50 3.50 -6.52
N THR A 212 20.16 2.28 -6.93
CA THR A 212 18.97 1.59 -6.44
C THR A 212 19.12 1.23 -4.96
N THR A 213 18.06 1.44 -4.18
CA THR A 213 17.94 0.92 -2.81
C THR A 213 17.04 -0.30 -2.81
N ALA A 214 17.48 -1.37 -2.16
CA ALA A 214 16.69 -2.58 -1.98
C ALA A 214 16.67 -2.97 -0.50
N LEU A 215 15.52 -3.45 -0.05
CA LEU A 215 15.29 -3.96 1.29
C LEU A 215 14.59 -5.31 1.18
N GLU A 216 15.09 -6.33 1.86
CA GLU A 216 14.36 -7.58 2.05
C GLU A 216 13.94 -7.71 3.53
N ALA A 217 12.64 -7.81 3.77
CA ALA A 217 12.05 -8.10 5.05
C ALA A 217 11.59 -9.56 5.10
N VAL A 218 12.24 -10.37 5.94
CA VAL A 218 11.94 -11.79 6.13
C VAL A 218 11.07 -11.96 7.37
N PHE A 219 9.94 -12.65 7.21
CA PHE A 219 8.98 -12.91 8.28
C PHE A 219 9.31 -14.21 9.01
N GLY A 220 9.21 -14.18 10.33
CA GLY A 220 9.49 -15.29 11.22
C GLY A 220 8.22 -15.92 11.81
N PRO A 221 8.36 -17.10 12.45
CA PRO A 221 7.24 -17.96 12.86
C PRO A 221 6.36 -17.37 13.98
N SER A 222 6.74 -16.22 14.55
CA SER A 222 5.96 -15.51 15.54
C SER A 222 5.42 -14.23 14.93
N CYS A 223 4.15 -13.94 15.17
CA CYS A 223 3.56 -12.66 14.76
C CYS A 223 4.42 -11.49 15.25
N GLY A 224 4.88 -10.66 14.33
CA GLY A 224 5.77 -9.53 14.63
C GLY A 224 7.27 -9.81 14.50
N ASP A 225 7.70 -11.05 14.27
CA ASP A 225 9.10 -11.38 13.96
C ASP A 225 9.39 -10.98 12.51
N VAL A 226 10.04 -9.83 12.33
CA VAL A 226 10.48 -9.32 11.04
C VAL A 226 11.97 -9.03 11.13
N ARG A 227 12.72 -9.53 10.16
CA ARG A 227 14.17 -9.31 10.06
C ARG A 227 14.49 -8.70 8.72
N LEU A 228 15.35 -7.69 8.75
CA LEU A 228 15.85 -7.09 7.52
C LEU A 228 17.13 -7.81 7.11
N SER A 229 17.23 -8.13 5.84
CA SER A 229 18.48 -8.53 5.19
C SER A 229 18.83 -7.50 4.12
N GLU A 230 20.09 -7.06 4.16
CA GLU A 230 20.73 -6.31 3.09
C GLU A 230 21.20 -7.23 1.96
#